data_AF-A0A2G8XLK9-F1
#
_entry.id   AF-A0A2G8XLK9-F1
#
_cell.length_a   1.000
_cell.length_b   1.000
_cell.length_c   1.000
_cell.angle_alpha   90.00
_cell.angle_beta   90.00
_cell.angle_gamma   90.00
#
_symmetry.space_group_name_H-M   'P 1'
#
loop_
_entity.id
_entity.type
_entity.pdbx_description
1 polymer ?
#
loop_
_entity_poly.entity_id
_entity_poly.type
_entity_poly.pdbx_seq_one_letter_code
_entity_poly.pdbx_strand_id
1 'polypeptide(L)'
;DSLHEGLQSLSLKSQVGVSSKVDVTGTHAKCEFSTAGAGSTTAVSKQSLTLSKGSLTATLECTAKDGGTISSIPDPLAGNVCVTKQKQSETPCNFGENGGAAASVQVALKDVLGTTSAVQWMNTTAEQKAIQSQKWTLKLNEEDLPISDKTFDVGCTYTTAGKAAANPAVCQLTVNVKARASSVADENVVTCSYGAE
;
A
#
# COMPACT_ATOMS: atom_id res chain seq x y z
N ASP A 1 -34.12 -5.05 -51.77
CA ASP A 1 -33.10 -3.99 -51.78
C ASP A 1 -33.17 -3.25 -50.46
N SER A 2 -32.24 -3.53 -49.54
CA SER A 2 -31.92 -2.77 -48.31
C SER A 2 -31.37 -3.72 -47.24
N LEU A 3 -30.07 -3.68 -47.00
CA LEU A 3 -29.51 -3.20 -45.72
C LEU A 3 -27.99 -3.33 -45.79
N HIS A 4 -27.35 -2.18 -45.99
CA HIS A 4 -25.94 -1.98 -45.70
C HIS A 4 -25.79 -1.87 -44.19
N GLU A 5 -25.21 -2.86 -43.54
CA GLU A 5 -24.66 -2.69 -42.18
C GLU A 5 -23.14 -2.65 -42.30
N GLY A 6 -22.62 -1.42 -42.37
CA GLY A 6 -21.21 -1.14 -42.17
C GLY A 6 -20.85 -1.40 -40.72
N LEU A 7 -20.18 -2.52 -40.48
CA LEU A 7 -19.59 -2.86 -39.19
C LEU A 7 -18.53 -1.79 -38.85
N GLN A 8 -18.88 -0.84 -37.99
CA GLN A 8 -17.93 0.08 -37.39
C GLN A 8 -16.94 -0.75 -36.56
N SER A 9 -15.76 -1.00 -37.12
CA SER A 9 -14.61 -1.53 -36.39
C SER A 9 -14.18 -0.50 -35.36
N LEU A 10 -14.78 -0.63 -34.16
CA LEU A 10 -14.35 0.02 -32.94
C LEU A 10 -12.85 -0.27 -32.80
N SER A 11 -12.02 0.74 -33.09
CA SER A 11 -10.58 0.66 -32.91
C SER A 11 -10.30 0.63 -31.41
N LEU A 12 -10.39 -0.58 -30.84
CA LEU A 12 -9.99 -0.89 -29.49
C LEU A 12 -8.47 -0.66 -29.44
N LYS A 13 -8.06 0.56 -29.08
CA LYS A 13 -6.66 0.88 -28.79
C LYS A 13 -6.20 -0.16 -27.77
N SER A 14 -5.39 -1.12 -28.20
CA SER A 14 -4.82 -2.14 -27.33
C SER A 14 -4.05 -1.46 -26.21
N GLN A 15 -4.71 -1.28 -25.06
CA GLN A 15 -4.05 -0.85 -23.85
C GLN A 15 -3.22 -2.06 -23.40
N VAL A 16 -1.90 -1.87 -23.38
CA VAL A 16 -0.98 -2.79 -22.73
C VAL A 16 -1.30 -2.69 -21.24
N GLY A 17 -1.95 -3.73 -20.71
CA GLY A 17 -2.24 -3.80 -19.29
C GLY A 17 -0.96 -3.99 -18.50
N VAL A 18 -0.90 -3.48 -17.29
CA VAL A 18 0.14 -3.86 -16.33
C VAL A 18 -0.54 -4.68 -15.25
N SER A 19 0.01 -5.86 -14.97
CA SER A 19 -0.43 -6.71 -13.87
C SER A 19 0.48 -6.50 -12.66
N SER A 20 -0.13 -6.37 -11.49
CA SER A 20 0.55 -6.48 -10.21
C SER A 20 0.23 -7.85 -9.59
N LYS A 21 1.24 -8.45 -8.98
CA LYS A 21 1.09 -9.62 -8.09
C LYS A 21 1.66 -9.24 -6.75
N VAL A 22 0.98 -9.61 -5.68
CA VAL A 22 1.44 -9.37 -4.32
C VAL A 22 1.44 -10.67 -3.54
N ASP A 23 2.59 -10.97 -2.96
CA ASP A 23 2.84 -12.16 -2.15
C ASP A 23 3.15 -11.71 -0.72
N VAL A 24 2.46 -12.27 0.28
CA VAL A 24 2.70 -11.95 1.68
C VAL A 24 3.14 -13.22 2.39
N THR A 25 4.38 -13.21 2.87
CA THR A 25 4.95 -14.28 3.70
C THR A 25 5.25 -13.72 5.08
N GLY A 26 4.41 -14.05 6.07
CA GLY A 26 4.50 -13.50 7.41
C GLY A 26 4.27 -11.99 7.42
N THR A 27 5.32 -11.22 7.68
CA THR A 27 5.30 -9.74 7.65
C THR A 27 6.10 -9.15 6.49
N HIS A 28 6.50 -9.98 5.53
CA HIS A 28 7.13 -9.53 4.30
C HIS A 28 6.11 -9.58 3.16
N ALA A 29 5.80 -8.41 2.59
CA ALA A 29 4.96 -8.25 1.42
C ALA A 29 5.84 -7.91 0.21
N LYS A 30 5.75 -8.72 -0.83
CA LYS A 30 6.46 -8.54 -2.10
C LYS A 30 5.46 -8.28 -3.22
N CYS A 31 5.49 -7.07 -3.77
CA CYS A 31 4.73 -6.66 -4.95
C CYS A 31 5.62 -6.79 -6.19
N GLU A 32 5.22 -7.62 -7.15
CA GLU A 32 5.86 -7.75 -8.44
C GLU A 32 4.96 -7.17 -9.55
N PHE A 33 5.49 -6.21 -10.30
CA PHE A 33 4.85 -5.61 -11.46
C PHE A 33 5.40 -6.22 -12.75
N SER A 34 4.51 -6.63 -13.64
CA SER A 34 4.87 -7.16 -14.97
C SER A 34 3.97 -6.55 -16.03
N THR A 35 4.51 -6.26 -17.20
CA THR A 35 3.67 -5.90 -18.35
C THR A 35 2.85 -7.12 -18.77
N ALA A 36 1.54 -6.95 -18.88
CA ALA A 36 0.65 -7.99 -19.35
C ALA A 36 0.37 -7.78 -20.85
N GLY A 37 0.16 -8.88 -21.57
CA GLY A 37 -0.12 -8.85 -23.00
C GLY A 37 -1.36 -8.02 -23.36
N ALA A 38 -1.45 -7.60 -24.63
CA ALA A 38 -2.55 -6.81 -25.16
C ALA A 38 -3.91 -7.40 -24.76
N GLY A 39 -4.76 -6.59 -24.09
CA GLY A 39 -6.09 -7.00 -23.62
C GLY A 39 -6.21 -7.23 -22.10
N SER A 40 -5.15 -7.03 -21.34
CA SER A 40 -5.19 -7.12 -19.87
C SER A 40 -5.65 -5.80 -19.24
N THR A 41 -6.57 -5.86 -18.28
CA THR A 41 -6.96 -4.71 -17.46
C THR A 41 -5.86 -4.37 -16.45
N THR A 42 -5.66 -3.09 -16.14
CA THR A 42 -4.79 -2.67 -15.04
C THR A 42 -5.33 -3.26 -13.75
N ALA A 43 -4.58 -4.17 -13.13
CA ALA A 43 -4.99 -4.82 -11.90
C ALA A 43 -4.53 -4.00 -10.69
N VAL A 44 -5.43 -3.85 -9.72
CA VAL A 44 -5.08 -3.40 -8.37
C VAL A 44 -4.93 -4.64 -7.50
N SER A 45 -3.70 -4.88 -7.04
CA SER A 45 -3.40 -5.95 -6.10
C SER A 45 -3.65 -5.47 -4.68
N LYS A 46 -4.56 -6.12 -3.94
CA LYS A 46 -4.80 -5.82 -2.52
C LYS A 46 -4.38 -7.02 -1.67
N GLN A 47 -3.53 -6.80 -0.68
CA GLN A 47 -3.19 -7.78 0.35
C GLN A 47 -3.15 -7.13 1.72
N SER A 48 -3.12 -7.95 2.76
CA SER A 48 -3.00 -7.49 4.13
C SER A 48 -1.89 -8.22 4.88
N LEU A 49 -1.18 -7.51 5.75
CA LEU A 49 -0.28 -8.10 6.74
C LEU A 49 -0.70 -7.69 8.16
N THR A 50 -0.24 -8.44 9.15
CA THR A 50 -0.52 -8.15 10.56
C THR A 50 0.77 -8.04 11.37
N LEU A 51 0.95 -6.91 12.03
CA LEU A 51 1.99 -6.65 13.01
C LEU A 51 1.44 -6.86 14.42
N SER A 52 2.25 -7.45 15.29
CA SER A 52 1.91 -7.74 16.67
C SER A 52 3.18 -7.90 17.52
N LYS A 53 3.04 -8.13 18.83
CA LYS A 53 4.18 -8.40 19.72
C LYS A 53 5.12 -9.51 19.22
N GLY A 54 4.59 -10.54 18.56
CA GLY A 54 5.40 -11.61 17.97
C GLY A 54 6.00 -11.27 16.60
N SER A 55 5.58 -10.18 15.96
CA SER A 55 5.99 -9.80 14.62
C SER A 55 5.94 -8.27 14.47
N LEU A 56 7.00 -7.60 14.92
CA LEU A 56 7.10 -6.15 15.02
C LEU A 56 7.76 -5.48 13.79
N THR A 57 8.18 -6.27 12.80
CA THR A 57 8.87 -5.76 11.62
C THR A 57 8.06 -6.10 10.38
N ALA A 58 7.63 -5.09 9.62
CA ALA A 58 7.03 -5.25 8.30
C ALA A 58 8.02 -4.86 7.21
N THR A 59 7.99 -5.56 6.10
CA THR A 59 8.78 -5.22 4.91
C THR A 59 7.86 -5.17 3.70
N LEU A 60 7.93 -4.08 2.95
CA LEU A 60 7.28 -3.89 1.66
C LEU A 60 8.38 -3.86 0.59
N GLU A 61 8.43 -4.87 -0.26
CA GLU A 61 9.32 -4.94 -1.41
C GLU A 61 8.49 -4.77 -2.68
N CYS A 62 8.85 -3.83 -3.54
CA CYS A 62 8.20 -3.59 -4.82
C CYS A 62 9.23 -3.76 -5.93
N THR A 63 8.99 -4.70 -6.83
CA THR A 63 9.88 -5.04 -7.94
C THR A 63 9.12 -4.98 -9.27
N ALA A 64 9.78 -4.55 -10.33
CA ALA A 64 9.25 -4.55 -11.68
C ALA A 64 10.14 -5.42 -12.57
N LYS A 65 9.51 -6.29 -13.36
CA LYS A 65 10.21 -7.15 -14.33
C LYS A 65 10.59 -6.38 -15.61
N ASP A 66 9.83 -5.33 -15.91
CA ASP A 66 9.94 -4.49 -17.11
C ASP A 66 10.48 -3.09 -16.80
N GLY A 67 11.00 -2.42 -17.83
CA GLY A 67 11.45 -1.03 -17.75
C GLY A 67 10.33 -0.06 -17.36
N GLY A 68 10.41 0.48 -16.15
CA GLY A 68 9.46 1.46 -15.62
C GLY A 68 9.94 2.10 -14.33
N THR A 69 9.08 2.92 -13.73
CA THR A 69 9.34 3.62 -12.47
C THR A 69 8.38 3.12 -11.40
N ILE A 70 8.93 2.74 -10.25
CA ILE A 70 8.17 2.39 -9.05
C ILE A 70 8.14 3.61 -8.13
N SER A 71 6.96 3.96 -7.64
CA SER A 71 6.77 4.99 -6.60
C SER A 71 5.95 4.43 -5.45
N SER A 72 6.24 4.83 -4.21
CA SER A 72 5.45 4.39 -3.05
C SER A 72 4.14 5.16 -2.93
N ILE A 73 3.19 4.59 -2.19
CA ILE A 73 1.97 5.27 -1.74
C ILE A 73 1.95 5.20 -0.21
N PRO A 74 1.96 6.34 0.49
CA PRO A 74 2.20 7.69 -0.04
C PRO A 74 3.66 7.90 -0.51
N ASP A 75 3.89 8.97 -1.27
CA ASP A 75 5.22 9.41 -1.71
C ASP A 75 5.58 10.73 -0.99
N PRO A 76 6.63 10.78 -0.15
CA PRO A 76 7.46 9.66 0.32
C PRO A 76 6.76 8.83 1.43
N LEU A 77 7.08 7.52 1.49
CA LEU A 77 6.56 6.59 2.50
C LEU A 77 7.20 6.77 3.90
N ALA A 78 8.11 7.73 4.06
CA ALA A 78 9.02 7.85 5.21
C ALA A 78 8.37 8.24 6.55
N GLY A 79 7.05 8.18 6.72
CA GLY A 79 6.40 8.59 7.97
C GLY A 79 4.92 8.89 7.83
N ASN A 80 4.42 8.87 6.61
CA ASN A 80 3.01 8.97 6.32
C ASN A 80 2.49 7.64 5.80
N VAL A 81 1.25 7.34 6.14
CA VAL A 81 0.51 6.16 5.68
C VAL A 81 -0.89 6.60 5.26
N CYS A 82 -1.59 5.72 4.56
CA CYS A 82 -2.94 6.00 4.10
C CYS A 82 -3.96 5.42 5.06
N VAL A 83 -5.01 6.17 5.35
CA VAL A 83 -6.15 5.65 6.11
C VAL A 83 -7.43 6.03 5.40
N THR A 84 -8.41 5.15 5.41
CA THR A 84 -9.73 5.41 4.85
C THR A 84 -10.51 6.29 5.82
N LYS A 85 -10.75 7.55 5.45
CA LYS A 85 -11.55 8.51 6.22
C LYS A 85 -12.58 9.19 5.33
N GLN A 86 -13.58 9.82 5.96
CA GLN A 86 -14.50 10.72 5.27
C GLN A 86 -13.69 11.82 4.58
N LYS A 87 -14.05 12.15 3.34
CA LYS A 87 -13.33 13.10 2.48
C LYS A 87 -13.22 14.49 3.15
N GLN A 88 -12.14 14.73 3.88
CA GLN A 88 -11.70 16.05 4.31
C GLN A 88 -10.59 16.56 3.40
N SER A 89 -10.25 17.84 3.52
CA SER A 89 -9.25 18.57 2.72
C SER A 89 -7.81 18.13 3.04
N GLU A 90 -7.55 16.83 3.07
CA GLU A 90 -6.24 16.21 3.32
C GLU A 90 -5.67 15.62 2.03
N THR A 91 -4.36 15.39 2.00
CA THR A 91 -3.67 14.83 0.82
C THR A 91 -4.18 13.42 0.52
N PRO A 92 -4.77 13.16 -0.66
CA PRO A 92 -5.31 11.86 -0.99
C PRO A 92 -4.22 10.86 -1.36
N CYS A 93 -4.38 9.61 -0.92
CA CYS A 93 -3.61 8.47 -1.36
C CYS A 93 -4.25 7.85 -2.60
N ASN A 94 -3.55 7.93 -3.73
CA ASN A 94 -4.06 7.49 -5.02
C ASN A 94 -3.79 6.01 -5.24
N PHE A 95 -4.72 5.14 -4.85
CA PHE A 95 -4.68 3.71 -5.16
C PHE A 95 -5.43 3.34 -6.47
N GLY A 96 -5.85 4.34 -7.26
CA GLY A 96 -6.58 4.12 -8.51
C GLY A 96 -8.10 3.96 -8.36
N GLU A 97 -8.62 3.91 -7.13
CA GLU A 97 -10.05 3.77 -6.84
C GLU A 97 -10.69 5.17 -6.66
N ASN A 98 -10.91 5.89 -7.76
CA ASN A 98 -11.65 7.15 -7.75
C ASN A 98 -13.15 6.86 -7.90
N GLY A 99 -13.89 6.80 -6.79
CA GLY A 99 -15.35 6.62 -6.88
C GLY A 99 -16.16 6.50 -5.57
N GLY A 100 -15.54 6.58 -4.39
CA GLY A 100 -16.22 6.46 -3.10
C GLY A 100 -16.37 7.77 -2.32
N ALA A 101 -17.36 7.84 -1.43
CA ALA A 101 -17.52 8.93 -0.45
C ALA A 101 -16.41 8.94 0.62
N ALA A 102 -15.71 7.81 0.80
CA ALA A 102 -14.49 7.69 1.59
C ALA A 102 -13.28 7.88 0.67
N ALA A 103 -12.35 8.74 1.09
CA ALA A 103 -11.07 8.93 0.43
C ALA A 103 -9.97 8.33 1.31
N SER A 104 -9.02 7.62 0.71
CA SER A 104 -7.78 7.29 1.41
C SER A 104 -6.99 8.57 1.58
N VAL A 105 -6.73 8.99 2.81
CA VAL A 105 -6.02 10.22 3.14
C VAL A 105 -4.68 9.90 3.80
N GLN A 106 -3.70 10.75 3.53
CA GLN A 106 -2.37 10.65 4.11
C GLN A 106 -2.39 11.13 5.56
N VAL A 107 -1.95 10.27 6.49
CA VAL A 107 -1.85 10.57 7.92
C VAL A 107 -0.48 10.13 8.43
N ALA A 108 0.07 10.88 9.39
CA ALA A 108 1.34 10.52 10.01
C ALA A 108 1.23 9.18 10.75
N LEU A 109 2.18 8.26 10.54
CA LEU A 109 2.17 6.92 11.13
C LEU A 109 2.14 6.96 12.67
N LYS A 110 2.87 7.89 13.27
CA LYS A 110 2.87 8.13 14.72
C LYS A 110 1.47 8.47 15.26
N ASP A 111 0.66 9.21 14.48
CA ASP A 111 -0.70 9.62 14.86
C ASP A 111 -1.66 8.43 14.76
N VAL A 112 -1.51 7.63 13.70
CA VAL A 112 -2.29 6.39 13.53
C VAL A 112 -2.04 5.42 14.69
N LEU A 113 -0.76 5.23 15.06
CA LEU A 113 -0.36 4.35 16.15
C LEU A 113 -0.60 4.96 17.54
N GLY A 114 -0.72 6.28 17.64
CA GLY A 114 -0.81 6.99 18.92
C GLY A 114 0.49 6.90 19.75
N THR A 115 1.64 6.74 19.10
CA THR A 115 2.96 6.68 19.75
C THR A 115 3.66 8.03 19.66
N THR A 116 4.54 8.30 20.63
CA THR A 116 5.42 9.48 20.61
C THR A 116 6.75 9.20 19.89
N SER A 117 7.05 7.94 19.63
CA SER A 117 8.27 7.52 18.93
C SER A 117 8.28 7.95 17.46
N ALA A 118 9.49 8.15 16.94
CA ALA A 118 9.73 8.44 15.53
C ALA A 118 9.61 7.17 14.67
N VAL A 119 8.40 6.61 14.60
CA VAL A 119 8.11 5.41 13.80
C VAL A 119 7.93 5.79 12.33
N GLN A 120 8.78 5.24 11.48
CA GLN A 120 8.86 5.60 10.06
C GLN A 120 9.23 4.38 9.21
N TRP A 121 8.74 4.32 7.97
CA TRP A 121 9.24 3.36 6.99
C TRP A 121 10.61 3.81 6.51
N MET A 122 11.60 2.95 6.64
CA MET A 122 12.95 3.20 6.15
C MET A 122 13.09 2.59 4.76
N ASN A 123 13.50 3.40 3.79
CA ASN A 123 13.90 2.87 2.49
C ASN A 123 15.21 2.10 2.65
N THR A 124 15.16 0.78 2.52
CA THR A 124 16.29 -0.16 2.65
C THR A 124 16.64 -0.77 1.30
N THR A 125 16.34 -0.05 0.21
CA THR A 125 16.78 -0.45 -1.14
C THR A 125 18.30 -0.54 -1.12
N ALA A 126 18.84 -1.75 -1.31
CA ALA A 126 20.28 -1.96 -1.41
C ALA A 126 20.83 -1.09 -2.56
N GLU A 127 21.99 -0.48 -2.37
CA GLU A 127 22.64 0.53 -3.23
C GLU A 127 22.97 0.07 -4.68
N GLN A 128 22.36 -1.01 -5.16
CA GLN A 128 22.49 -1.50 -6.53
C GLN A 128 21.33 -1.01 -7.39
N LYS A 129 21.46 0.20 -7.93
CA LYS A 129 21.18 0.53 -9.35
C LYS A 129 19.95 -0.15 -9.99
N ALA A 130 18.81 -0.19 -9.32
CA ALA A 130 17.58 -0.73 -9.89
C ALA A 130 16.42 0.21 -9.56
N ILE A 131 16.14 1.14 -10.48
CA ILE A 131 14.92 1.96 -10.52
C ILE A 131 13.65 1.06 -10.55
N GLN A 132 13.86 -0.23 -10.77
CA GLN A 132 12.88 -1.31 -10.86
C GLN A 132 12.72 -2.10 -9.56
N SER A 133 13.46 -1.80 -8.48
CA SER A 133 13.19 -2.41 -7.17
C SER A 133 13.31 -1.37 -6.05
N GLN A 134 12.32 -1.34 -5.18
CA GLN A 134 12.29 -0.51 -3.99
C GLN A 134 11.89 -1.36 -2.80
N LYS A 135 12.58 -1.19 -1.69
CA LYS A 135 12.26 -1.91 -0.45
C LYS A 135 12.13 -0.94 0.70
N TRP A 136 11.05 -1.06 1.45
CA TRP A 136 10.80 -0.31 2.67
C TRP A 136 10.63 -1.27 3.84
N THR A 137 11.21 -0.92 4.97
CA THR A 137 11.11 -1.69 6.20
C THR A 137 10.56 -0.79 7.29
N LEU A 138 9.51 -1.25 7.96
CA LEU A 138 8.95 -0.66 9.15
C LEU A 138 9.32 -1.53 10.34
N LYS A 139 10.01 -0.95 11.31
CA LYS A 139 10.32 -1.60 12.58
C LYS A 139 9.56 -0.88 13.69
N LEU A 140 8.71 -1.61 14.39
CA LEU A 140 8.04 -1.19 15.61
C LEU A 140 8.78 -1.76 16.81
N ASN A 141 8.72 -1.06 17.94
CA ASN A 141 9.02 -1.62 19.24
C ASN A 141 7.71 -1.98 19.96
N GLU A 142 7.80 -2.72 21.06
CA GLU A 142 6.61 -3.09 21.84
C GLU A 142 5.87 -1.85 22.40
N GLU A 143 6.59 -0.78 22.70
CA GLU A 143 6.04 0.51 23.13
C GLU A 143 5.33 1.27 22.00
N ASP A 144 5.65 0.96 20.75
CA ASP A 144 5.05 1.57 19.55
C ASP A 144 3.74 0.89 19.14
N LEU A 145 3.43 -0.25 19.76
CA LEU A 145 2.16 -0.92 19.54
C LEU A 145 1.02 -0.06 20.11
N PRO A 146 -0.04 0.16 19.32
CA PRO A 146 -1.14 1.00 19.74
C PRO A 146 -1.91 0.38 20.92
N ILE A 147 -2.66 1.21 21.64
CA ILE A 147 -3.55 0.75 22.72
C ILE A 147 -4.77 0.00 22.15
N SER A 148 -5.17 0.29 20.91
CA SER A 148 -6.27 -0.40 20.23
C SER A 148 -5.80 -0.85 18.85
N ASP A 149 -6.44 -1.86 18.27
CA ASP A 149 -6.09 -2.31 16.93
C ASP A 149 -6.20 -1.16 15.93
N LYS A 150 -5.15 -0.99 15.12
CA LYS A 150 -5.07 0.05 14.09
C LYS A 150 -4.83 -0.57 12.75
N THR A 151 -5.36 0.06 11.71
CA THR A 151 -5.15 -0.37 10.33
C THR A 151 -4.80 0.84 9.49
N PHE A 152 -3.82 0.67 8.61
CA PHE A 152 -3.44 1.66 7.62
C PHE A 152 -3.03 0.96 6.33
N ASP A 153 -3.14 1.68 5.22
CA ASP A 153 -2.76 1.23 3.90
C ASP A 153 -1.45 1.88 3.46
N VAL A 154 -0.62 1.09 2.80
CA VAL A 154 0.56 1.55 2.07
C VAL A 154 0.61 0.85 0.74
N GLY A 155 1.47 1.28 -0.17
CA GLY A 155 1.53 0.61 -1.46
C GLY A 155 2.62 1.08 -2.37
N CYS A 156 2.54 0.59 -3.60
CA CYS A 156 3.40 0.97 -4.70
C CYS A 156 2.58 1.17 -5.96
N THR A 157 2.97 2.15 -6.75
CA THR A 157 2.52 2.30 -8.12
C THR A 157 3.65 1.96 -9.06
N TYR A 158 3.29 1.41 -10.22
CA TYR A 158 4.21 1.21 -11.31
C TYR A 158 3.70 1.88 -12.57
N THR A 159 4.60 2.65 -13.19
CA THR A 159 4.36 3.31 -14.48
C THR A 159 5.40 2.87 -15.49
N THR A 160 4.97 2.43 -16.66
CA THR A 160 5.87 2.00 -17.76
C THR A 160 6.58 3.19 -18.39
N ALA A 161 7.84 3.01 -18.80
CA ALA A 161 8.60 4.05 -19.48
C ALA A 161 7.97 4.40 -20.85
N GLY A 162 7.66 5.67 -21.08
CA GLY A 162 7.20 6.17 -22.38
C GLY A 162 5.68 6.35 -22.54
N LYS A 163 4.86 6.00 -21.54
CA LYS A 163 3.45 6.41 -21.47
C LYS A 163 3.08 6.68 -20.02
N ALA A 164 2.52 7.87 -19.74
CA ALA A 164 1.73 8.05 -18.53
C ALA A 164 0.54 7.09 -18.65
N ALA A 165 0.64 5.92 -18.03
CA ALA A 165 -0.44 4.95 -18.06
C ALA A 165 -1.66 5.65 -17.45
N ALA A 166 -2.72 5.83 -18.23
CA ALA A 166 -3.98 6.39 -17.74
C ALA A 166 -4.52 5.60 -16.52
N ASN A 167 -4.02 4.37 -16.33
CA ASN A 167 -4.24 3.53 -15.16
C ASN A 167 -2.90 2.85 -14.78
N PRO A 168 -2.11 3.41 -13.83
CA PRO A 168 -0.91 2.75 -13.32
C PRO A 168 -1.29 1.47 -12.56
N ALA A 169 -0.47 0.43 -12.62
CA ALA A 169 -0.68 -0.74 -11.78
C ALA A 169 -0.38 -0.37 -10.32
N VAL A 170 -1.26 -0.82 -9.42
CA VAL A 170 -1.18 -0.46 -8.01
C VAL A 170 -1.12 -1.72 -7.16
N CYS A 171 -0.16 -1.75 -6.25
CA CYS A 171 -0.12 -2.69 -5.15
C CYS A 171 -0.54 -1.95 -3.88
N GLN A 172 -1.66 -2.33 -3.30
CA GLN A 172 -2.14 -1.88 -2.00
C GLN A 172 -1.89 -2.97 -0.96
N LEU A 173 -1.27 -2.56 0.14
CA LEU A 173 -0.97 -3.38 1.29
C LEU A 173 -1.61 -2.77 2.53
N THR A 174 -2.60 -3.45 3.06
CA THR A 174 -3.26 -3.10 4.32
C THR A 174 -2.47 -3.68 5.49
N VAL A 175 -1.88 -2.81 6.29
CA VAL A 175 -1.12 -3.17 7.49
C VAL A 175 -2.05 -3.06 8.70
N ASN A 176 -2.32 -4.19 9.32
CA ASN A 176 -3.04 -4.28 10.58
C ASN A 176 -2.02 -4.31 11.71
N VAL A 177 -2.16 -3.48 12.72
CA VAL A 177 -1.30 -3.45 13.90
C VAL A 177 -2.15 -3.80 15.10
N LYS A 178 -1.87 -4.97 15.68
CA LYS A 178 -2.58 -5.43 16.87
C LYS A 178 -2.24 -4.56 18.06
N ALA A 179 -3.24 -4.34 18.90
CA ALA A 179 -3.04 -3.67 20.18
C ALA A 179 -1.98 -4.37 21.03
N ARG A 180 -1.23 -3.61 21.82
CA ARG A 180 -0.33 -4.20 22.82
C ARG A 180 -1.14 -4.99 23.85
N ALA A 181 -0.65 -6.16 24.25
CA ALA A 181 -1.23 -6.89 25.37
C ALA A 181 -1.12 -6.01 26.62
N SER A 182 -2.24 -5.77 27.29
CA SER A 182 -2.31 -4.97 28.51
C SER A 182 -1.29 -5.50 29.52
N SER A 183 -0.19 -4.78 29.67
CA SER A 183 0.77 -5.04 30.75
C SER A 183 0.41 -4.07 31.85
N VAL A 184 0.07 -4.61 33.02
CA VAL A 184 -0.10 -3.82 34.25
C VAL A 184 1.26 -3.21 34.51
N ALA A 185 1.43 -1.92 34.23
CA ALA A 185 2.61 -1.22 34.68
C ALA A 185 2.57 -1.22 36.21
N ASP A 186 3.63 -1.73 36.84
CA ASP A 186 3.94 -1.49 38.24
C ASP A 186 3.60 -0.02 38.57
N GLU A 187 2.77 0.21 39.61
CA GLU A 187 2.13 1.50 40.00
C GLU A 187 0.67 1.76 39.60
N ASN A 188 -0.19 0.73 39.60
CA ASN A 188 -1.64 0.89 39.82
C ASN A 188 -2.37 1.83 38.82
N VAL A 189 -1.86 1.97 37.59
CA VAL A 189 -2.57 2.62 36.48
C VAL A 189 -3.08 1.55 35.52
N VAL A 190 -4.38 1.30 35.61
CA VAL A 190 -5.10 0.38 34.73
C VAL A 190 -5.27 1.06 33.36
N THR A 191 -4.41 0.75 32.40
CA THR A 191 -4.65 1.11 31.00
C THR A 191 -5.47 -0.01 30.37
N CYS A 192 -6.81 0.12 30.39
CA CYS A 192 -7.71 -0.84 29.75
C CYS A 192 -7.65 -0.69 28.23
N SER A 193 -7.10 -1.70 27.57
CA SER A 193 -7.15 -1.89 26.12
C SER A 193 -8.15 -3.00 25.81
N TYR A 194 -9.29 -2.64 25.22
CA TYR A 194 -10.34 -3.57 24.79
C TYR A 194 -10.00 -4.11 23.40
N GLY A 195 -9.28 -5.23 23.35
CA GLY A 195 -9.22 -6.12 22.19
C GLY A 195 -10.19 -7.29 22.45
N ALA A 196 -10.98 -7.64 21.44
CA ALA A 196 -12.06 -8.63 21.55
C ALA A 196 -11.57 -10.04 21.93
N GLU A 197 -12.47 -10.77 22.59
CA GLU A 197 -12.34 -12.08 23.25
C GLU A 197 -11.83 -13.21 22.33
#